data_AF-A0A377TYU4-F1
#
_entry.id   AF-A0A377TYU4-F1
#
_cell.length_a   1.000
_cell.length_b   1.000
_cell.length_c   1.000
_cell.angle_alpha   90.00
_cell.angle_beta   90.00
_cell.angle_gamma   90.00
#
_symmetry.space_group_name_H-M   'P 1'
#
loop_
_entity.id
_entity.type
_entity.pdbx_description
1 polymer ?
#
loop_
_entity_poly.entity_id
_entity_poly.type
_entity_poly.pdbx_seq_one_letter_code
_entity_poly.pdbx_strand_id
1 'polypeptide(L)'
;MAVLKAQYQLSDAQVRPYTFNIQPFVVDDAVAQQAYVSSEVFQVQKAGVKANFFLFSEHGYPPYGGILIARPDTIAERKAAMAKFVRASMEGWVSYLKDPAPGNALIKQDNPKMTDDLLAWGVTQIREHHLIDGGDAASQGWGTMTDARWQKTRDFMVSAGLLAAATDWKQAYTTEFVQAMQVKP
;
A
#
# COMPACT_ATOMS: atom_id res chain seq x y z
N MET A 1 14.23 -0.69 -2.25
CA MET A 1 15.63 -1.16 -2.15
C MET A 1 16.65 -0.04 -1.99
N ALA A 2 16.68 1.00 -2.84
CA ALA A 2 17.70 2.07 -2.76
C ALA A 2 17.78 2.75 -1.39
N VAL A 3 16.64 3.02 -0.75
CA VAL A 3 16.60 3.64 0.59
C VAL A 3 17.22 2.74 1.65
N LEU A 4 16.85 1.45 1.68
CA LEU A 4 17.39 0.49 2.65
C LEU A 4 18.89 0.29 2.46
N LYS A 5 19.38 0.32 1.21
CA LYS A 5 20.82 0.30 0.91
C LYS A 5 21.54 1.49 1.51
N ALA A 6 21.01 2.71 1.31
CA ALA A 6 21.60 3.92 1.85
C ALA A 6 21.59 3.94 3.38
N GLN A 7 20.50 3.52 4.01
CA GLN A 7 20.33 3.58 5.46
C GLN A 7 21.11 2.50 6.22
N TYR A 8 21.15 1.27 5.68
CA TYR A 8 21.76 0.11 6.35
C TYR A 8 23.05 -0.37 5.68
N GLN A 9 23.61 0.42 4.76
CA GLN A 9 24.89 0.12 4.08
C GLN A 9 24.88 -1.24 3.35
N LEU A 10 23.72 -1.62 2.80
CA LEU A 10 23.57 -2.87 2.06
C LEU A 10 24.22 -2.73 0.68
N SER A 11 24.92 -3.78 0.26
CA SER A 11 25.59 -3.87 -1.04
C SER A 11 24.70 -4.55 -2.10
N ASP A 12 24.98 -4.27 -3.37
CA ASP A 12 24.29 -4.93 -4.50
C ASP A 12 24.48 -6.45 -4.49
N ALA A 13 25.61 -6.93 -3.96
CA ALA A 13 25.91 -8.35 -3.82
C ALA A 13 24.94 -9.10 -2.88
N GLN A 14 24.23 -8.38 -2.01
CA GLN A 14 23.22 -8.95 -1.10
C GLN A 14 21.81 -8.97 -1.71
N VAL A 15 21.59 -8.29 -2.84
CA VAL A 15 20.28 -8.26 -3.48
C VAL A 15 20.00 -9.60 -4.16
N ARG A 16 18.77 -10.08 -4.01
CA ARG A 16 18.24 -11.26 -4.71
C ARG A 16 16.94 -10.88 -5.43
N PRO A 17 16.64 -11.48 -6.60
CA PRO A 17 15.36 -11.28 -7.27
C PRO A 17 14.20 -11.67 -6.36
N TYR A 18 13.15 -10.85 -6.33
CA TYR A 18 11.91 -11.21 -5.66
C TYR A 18 11.06 -12.08 -6.59
N THR A 19 10.85 -13.35 -6.21
CA THR A 19 10.13 -14.34 -7.03
C THR A 19 8.72 -14.64 -6.52
N PHE A 20 8.15 -13.77 -5.67
CA PHE A 20 6.83 -13.98 -5.04
C PHE A 20 6.71 -15.31 -4.28
N ASN A 21 7.84 -15.79 -3.73
CA ASN A 21 7.95 -17.03 -2.97
C ASN A 21 8.57 -16.71 -1.61
N ILE A 22 8.05 -17.30 -0.54
CA ILE A 22 8.58 -17.15 0.83
C ILE A 22 9.70 -18.14 1.16
N GLN A 23 9.91 -19.17 0.34
CA GLN A 23 10.88 -20.23 0.62
C GLN A 23 12.29 -19.72 0.94
N PRO A 24 12.85 -18.73 0.21
CA PRO A 24 14.17 -18.19 0.54
C PRO A 24 14.26 -17.62 1.95
N PHE A 25 13.21 -16.95 2.43
CA PHE A 25 13.13 -16.43 3.80
C PHE A 25 12.93 -17.55 4.83
N VAL A 26 12.19 -18.62 4.48
CA VAL A 26 11.91 -19.74 5.40
C VAL A 26 13.16 -20.59 5.70
N VAL A 27 14.09 -20.72 4.75
CA VAL A 27 15.23 -21.64 4.87
C VAL A 27 16.55 -20.97 5.27
N ASP A 28 16.60 -19.64 5.30
CA ASP A 28 17.81 -18.87 5.57
C ASP A 28 17.48 -17.72 6.54
N ASP A 29 17.99 -17.82 7.76
CA ASP A 29 17.76 -16.85 8.84
C ASP A 29 18.52 -15.53 8.64
N ALA A 30 19.44 -15.47 7.67
CA ALA A 30 20.15 -14.26 7.29
C ALA A 30 19.41 -13.42 6.22
N VAL A 31 18.23 -13.86 5.77
CA VAL A 31 17.45 -13.18 4.73
C VAL A 31 16.43 -12.20 5.32
N ALA A 32 16.41 -10.99 4.76
CA ALA A 32 15.28 -10.07 4.87
C ALA A 32 14.53 -10.01 3.53
N GLN A 33 13.20 -10.07 3.59
CA GLN A 33 12.35 -10.12 2.39
C GLN A 33 11.28 -9.03 2.43
N GLN A 34 11.01 -8.41 1.28
CA GLN A 34 9.82 -7.57 1.10
C GLN A 34 8.56 -8.44 1.15
N ALA A 35 7.59 -8.02 1.95
CA ALA A 35 6.34 -8.75 2.19
C ALA A 35 5.20 -7.78 2.49
N TYR A 36 3.97 -8.23 2.29
CA TYR A 36 2.77 -7.60 2.84
C TYR A 36 2.39 -8.28 4.16
N VAL A 37 2.17 -7.48 5.20
CA VAL A 37 1.72 -7.98 6.51
C VAL A 37 0.42 -8.76 6.41
N SER A 38 -0.45 -8.36 5.48
CA SER A 38 -1.73 -9.01 5.19
C SER A 38 -1.65 -10.28 4.34
N SER A 39 -0.47 -10.69 3.87
CA SER A 39 -0.32 -11.88 3.00
C SER A 39 0.89 -12.76 3.33
N GLU A 40 2.11 -12.38 2.95
CA GLU A 40 3.28 -13.26 3.07
C GLU A 40 3.61 -13.62 4.53
N VAL A 41 3.33 -12.72 5.49
CA VAL A 41 3.52 -13.00 6.92
C VAL A 41 2.66 -14.18 7.39
N PHE A 42 1.43 -14.30 6.87
CA PHE A 42 0.55 -15.43 7.16
C PHE A 42 1.17 -16.75 6.68
N GLN A 43 1.74 -16.76 5.48
CA GLN A 43 2.34 -17.95 4.89
C GLN A 43 3.59 -18.39 5.69
N VAL A 44 4.40 -17.42 6.12
CA VAL A 44 5.58 -17.66 6.97
C VAL A 44 5.16 -18.24 8.33
N GLN A 45 4.11 -17.70 8.96
CA GLN A 45 3.58 -18.22 10.22
C GLN A 45 3.01 -19.64 10.05
N LYS A 46 2.30 -19.93 8.95
CA LYS A 46 1.82 -21.27 8.63
C LYS A 46 2.95 -22.28 8.42
N ALA A 47 4.11 -21.83 7.93
CA ALA A 47 5.31 -22.64 7.83
C ALA A 47 6.02 -22.86 9.18
N GLY A 48 5.48 -22.32 10.29
CA GLY A 48 6.06 -22.46 11.63
C GLY A 48 7.28 -21.57 11.87
N VAL A 49 7.53 -20.60 10.99
CA VAL A 49 8.68 -19.69 11.09
C VAL A 49 8.27 -18.43 11.85
N LYS A 50 9.06 -18.07 12.86
CA LYS A 50 8.92 -16.79 13.56
C LYS A 50 9.59 -15.71 12.71
N ALA A 51 8.87 -14.63 12.45
CA ALA A 51 9.39 -13.49 11.69
C ALA A 51 9.07 -12.18 12.40
N ASN A 52 10.02 -11.26 12.35
CA ASN A 52 9.76 -9.86 12.66
C ASN A 52 9.29 -9.18 11.37
N PHE A 53 8.24 -8.38 11.47
CA PHE A 53 7.76 -7.56 10.37
C PHE A 53 7.91 -6.09 10.72
N PHE A 54 8.45 -5.30 9.78
CA PHE A 54 8.72 -3.88 9.97
C PHE A 54 7.92 -3.08 8.95
N LEU A 55 6.91 -2.33 9.42
CA LEU A 55 6.12 -1.48 8.55
C LEU A 55 6.94 -0.26 8.14
N PHE A 56 7.04 0.02 6.84
CA PHE A 56 7.75 1.20 6.36
C PHE A 56 7.17 2.52 6.91
N SER A 57 5.86 2.57 7.17
CA SER A 57 5.20 3.72 7.78
C SER A 57 5.71 4.05 9.19
N GLU A 58 6.18 3.06 9.94
CA GLU A 58 6.76 3.23 11.28
C GLU A 58 8.22 3.69 11.23
N HIS A 59 8.83 3.65 10.04
CA HIS A 59 10.23 3.99 9.81
C HIS A 59 10.41 5.20 8.88
N GLY A 60 9.43 6.11 8.88
CA GLY A 60 9.57 7.39 8.18
C GLY A 60 9.51 7.30 6.66
N TYR A 61 8.82 6.29 6.11
CA TYR A 61 8.57 6.17 4.67
C TYR A 61 7.25 6.89 4.29
N PRO A 62 7.29 8.12 3.74
CA PRO A 62 6.08 8.87 3.45
C PRO A 62 5.23 8.38 2.25
N PRO A 63 5.75 7.68 1.20
CA PRO A 63 4.94 7.33 0.04
C PRO A 63 3.66 6.55 0.40
N TYR A 64 2.62 6.75 -0.40
CA TYR A 64 1.37 5.99 -0.31
C TYR A 64 1.56 4.57 -0.85
N GLY A 65 1.06 3.57 -0.13
CA GLY A 65 1.21 2.15 -0.49
C GLY A 65 0.25 1.69 -1.60
N GLY A 66 -1.02 2.10 -1.53
CA GLY A 66 -2.03 1.86 -2.55
C GLY A 66 -2.46 3.16 -3.20
N ILE A 67 -2.38 3.24 -4.53
CA ILE A 67 -2.78 4.42 -5.30
C ILE A 67 -3.61 4.03 -6.52
N LEU A 68 -4.58 4.88 -6.86
CA LEU A 68 -5.29 4.83 -8.14
C LEU A 68 -4.51 5.69 -9.14
N ILE A 69 -4.14 5.10 -10.28
CA ILE A 69 -3.36 5.79 -11.31
C ILE A 69 -4.17 5.80 -12.59
N ALA A 70 -4.27 6.98 -13.20
CA ALA A 70 -4.83 7.17 -14.53
C ALA A 70 -3.96 8.17 -15.30
N ARG A 71 -4.01 8.10 -16.63
CA ARG A 71 -3.31 9.08 -17.47
C ARG A 71 -4.00 10.47 -17.35
N PRO A 72 -3.25 11.59 -17.45
CA PRO A 72 -3.81 12.93 -17.34
C PRO A 72 -4.92 13.23 -18.36
N ASP A 73 -4.78 12.75 -19.60
CA ASP A 73 -5.81 12.86 -20.67
C ASP A 73 -7.12 12.21 -20.23
N THR A 74 -7.04 11.01 -19.66
CA THR A 74 -8.17 10.21 -19.21
C THR A 74 -8.88 10.88 -18.04
N ILE A 75 -8.11 11.47 -17.11
CA ILE A 75 -8.65 12.25 -15.99
C ILE A 75 -9.43 13.45 -16.52
N ALA A 76 -8.84 14.21 -17.47
CA ALA A 76 -9.44 15.41 -18.03
C ALA A 76 -10.72 15.11 -18.84
N GLU A 77 -10.70 14.08 -19.69
CA GLU A 77 -11.81 13.71 -20.57
C GLU A 77 -12.96 13.03 -19.84
N ARG A 78 -12.67 12.29 -18.75
CA ARG A 78 -13.64 11.45 -18.05
C ARG A 78 -13.88 11.88 -16.60
N LYS A 79 -13.71 13.16 -16.27
CA LYS A 79 -13.83 13.69 -14.89
C LYS A 79 -15.05 13.17 -14.13
N ALA A 80 -16.24 13.22 -14.73
CA ALA A 80 -17.47 12.77 -14.07
C ALA A 80 -17.49 11.26 -13.77
N ALA A 81 -16.99 10.44 -14.69
CA ALA A 81 -16.86 9.00 -14.48
C ALA A 81 -15.80 8.70 -13.43
N MET A 82 -14.67 9.43 -13.46
CA MET A 82 -13.59 9.26 -12.50
C MET A 82 -14.04 9.61 -11.08
N ALA A 83 -14.76 10.72 -10.90
CA ALA A 83 -15.33 11.10 -9.60
C ALA A 83 -16.25 10.01 -9.03
N LYS A 84 -17.11 9.40 -9.87
CA LYS A 84 -17.97 8.28 -9.45
C LYS A 84 -17.16 7.03 -9.11
N PHE A 85 -16.14 6.71 -9.90
CA PHE A 85 -15.29 5.54 -9.69
C PHE A 85 -14.50 5.64 -8.39
N VAL A 86 -13.85 6.78 -8.14
CA VAL A 86 -13.09 7.01 -6.91
C VAL A 86 -14.03 6.94 -5.70
N ARG A 87 -15.24 7.53 -5.79
CA ARG A 87 -16.24 7.47 -4.72
C ARG A 87 -16.67 6.04 -4.41
N ALA A 88 -17.12 5.31 -5.43
CA ALA A 88 -17.56 3.94 -5.28
C ALA A 88 -16.44 3.03 -4.73
N SER A 89 -15.18 3.29 -5.11
CA SER A 89 -14.03 2.55 -4.59
C SER A 89 -13.84 2.78 -3.09
N MET A 90 -13.95 4.03 -2.61
CA MET A 90 -13.82 4.32 -1.19
C MET A 90 -15.01 3.79 -0.37
N GLU A 91 -16.23 3.94 -0.87
CA GLU A 91 -17.43 3.35 -0.27
C GLU A 91 -17.35 1.82 -0.21
N GLY A 92 -16.78 1.19 -1.25
CA GLY A 92 -16.53 -0.25 -1.30
C GLY A 92 -15.54 -0.70 -0.21
N TRP A 93 -14.47 0.06 0.03
CA TRP A 93 -13.55 -0.22 1.13
C TRP A 93 -14.20 -0.09 2.50
N VAL A 94 -15.00 0.96 2.72
CA VAL A 94 -15.75 1.14 3.98
C VAL A 94 -16.71 -0.04 4.19
N SER A 95 -17.46 -0.41 3.15
CA SER A 95 -18.36 -1.57 3.18
C SER A 95 -17.61 -2.87 3.48
N TYR A 96 -16.51 -3.15 2.78
CA TYR A 96 -15.71 -4.36 2.96
C TYR A 96 -15.10 -4.47 4.35
N LEU A 97 -14.58 -3.37 4.91
CA LEU A 97 -14.04 -3.38 6.27
C LEU A 97 -15.12 -3.39 7.36
N LYS A 98 -16.39 -3.14 7.03
CA LYS A 98 -17.52 -3.36 7.92
C LYS A 98 -18.02 -4.81 7.86
N ASP A 99 -18.28 -5.32 6.66
CA ASP A 99 -18.66 -6.69 6.38
C ASP A 99 -17.87 -7.23 5.17
N PRO A 100 -16.82 -8.04 5.40
CA PRO A 100 -15.99 -8.54 4.32
C PRO A 100 -16.63 -9.71 3.56
N ALA A 101 -17.72 -10.33 4.05
CA ALA A 101 -18.22 -11.58 3.48
C ALA A 101 -18.63 -11.48 2.00
N PRO A 102 -19.37 -10.45 1.55
CA PRO A 102 -19.70 -10.29 0.14
C PRO A 102 -18.46 -10.08 -0.74
N GLY A 103 -17.51 -9.27 -0.27
CA GLY A 103 -16.25 -9.03 -0.99
C GLY A 103 -15.38 -10.27 -1.08
N ASN A 104 -15.26 -11.03 0.02
CA ASN A 104 -14.51 -12.28 0.07
C ASN A 104 -15.08 -13.33 -0.90
N ALA A 105 -16.39 -13.38 -1.09
CA ALA A 105 -17.00 -14.27 -2.09
C ALA A 105 -16.52 -13.94 -3.51
N LEU A 106 -16.52 -12.66 -3.88
CA LEU A 106 -16.03 -12.19 -5.19
C LEU A 106 -14.52 -12.41 -5.35
N ILE A 107 -13.73 -12.12 -4.32
CA ILE A 107 -12.28 -12.33 -4.34
C ILE A 107 -11.96 -13.82 -4.58
N LYS A 108 -12.69 -14.74 -3.93
CA LYS A 108 -12.51 -16.18 -4.11
C LYS A 108 -12.92 -16.67 -5.49
N GLN A 109 -13.97 -16.08 -6.05
CA GLN A 109 -14.41 -16.39 -7.41
C GLN A 109 -13.31 -16.05 -8.43
N ASP A 110 -12.67 -14.89 -8.28
CA ASP A 110 -11.63 -14.44 -9.21
C ASP A 110 -10.25 -15.04 -8.91
N ASN A 111 -9.98 -15.41 -7.65
CA ASN A 111 -8.73 -16.05 -7.24
C ASN A 111 -8.98 -17.17 -6.21
N PRO A 112 -9.11 -18.43 -6.67
CA PRO A 112 -9.35 -19.59 -5.80
C PRO A 112 -8.23 -19.88 -4.78
N LYS A 113 -7.06 -19.24 -4.90
CA LYS A 113 -5.96 -19.36 -3.91
C LYS A 113 -6.21 -18.54 -2.64
N MET A 114 -7.19 -17.62 -2.66
CA MET A 114 -7.55 -16.80 -1.50
C MET A 114 -8.43 -17.62 -0.55
N THR A 115 -7.81 -18.33 0.38
CA THR A 115 -8.53 -19.13 1.38
C THR A 115 -9.21 -18.26 2.44
N ASP A 116 -10.23 -18.80 3.12
CA ASP A 116 -10.98 -18.06 4.13
C ASP A 116 -10.11 -17.54 5.28
N ASP A 117 -9.14 -18.36 5.71
CA ASP A 117 -8.19 -17.99 6.78
C ASP A 117 -7.19 -16.92 6.33
N LEU A 118 -6.73 -16.96 5.08
CA LEU A 118 -5.87 -15.91 4.51
C LEU A 118 -6.62 -14.58 4.39
N LEU A 119 -7.89 -14.61 3.96
CA LEU A 119 -8.72 -13.41 3.87
C LEU A 119 -9.05 -12.86 5.26
N ALA A 120 -9.38 -13.72 6.23
CA ALA A 120 -9.62 -13.31 7.62
C ALA A 120 -8.36 -12.70 8.25
N TRP A 121 -7.18 -13.29 8.00
CA TRP A 121 -5.90 -12.73 8.39
C TRP A 121 -5.69 -11.35 7.77
N GLY A 122 -5.85 -11.24 6.45
CA GLY A 122 -5.64 -9.99 5.71
C GLY A 122 -6.53 -8.86 6.23
N VAL A 123 -7.82 -9.12 6.45
CA VAL A 123 -8.75 -8.13 7.03
C VAL A 123 -8.32 -7.73 8.44
N THR A 124 -7.88 -8.68 9.26
CA THR A 124 -7.39 -8.40 10.62
C THR A 124 -6.18 -7.47 10.57
N GLN A 125 -5.17 -7.79 9.76
CA GLN A 125 -3.95 -6.97 9.65
C GLN A 125 -4.21 -5.59 9.04
N ILE A 126 -5.14 -5.47 8.08
CA ILE A 126 -5.56 -4.18 7.54
C ILE A 126 -6.13 -3.28 8.63
N ARG A 127 -6.98 -3.83 9.51
CA ARG A 127 -7.60 -3.10 10.62
C ARG A 127 -6.58 -2.77 11.72
N GLU A 128 -5.80 -3.74 12.18
CA GLU A 128 -4.83 -3.56 13.28
C GLU A 128 -3.77 -2.51 12.96
N HIS A 129 -3.32 -2.45 11.71
CA HIS A 129 -2.29 -1.51 11.28
C HIS A 129 -2.84 -0.24 10.62
N HIS A 130 -4.16 -0.06 10.61
CA HIS A 130 -4.83 1.07 9.98
C HIS A 130 -4.34 1.36 8.54
N LEU A 131 -4.19 0.30 7.73
CA LEU A 131 -3.54 0.40 6.42
C LEU A 131 -4.33 1.24 5.39
N ILE A 132 -5.61 1.50 5.67
CA ILE A 132 -6.54 2.23 4.79
C ILE A 132 -7.08 3.49 5.47
N ASP A 133 -7.42 3.38 6.75
CA ASP A 133 -8.10 4.41 7.53
C ASP A 133 -7.17 5.20 8.47
N GLY A 134 -5.87 4.91 8.46
CA GLY A 134 -4.87 5.58 9.30
C GLY A 134 -4.42 6.95 8.79
N GLY A 135 -3.67 7.65 9.64
CA GLY A 135 -3.04 8.94 9.30
C GLY A 135 -4.06 10.02 8.90
N ASP A 136 -3.84 10.68 7.76
CA ASP A 136 -4.74 11.72 7.25
C ASP A 136 -6.17 11.20 7.02
N ALA A 137 -6.33 9.92 6.62
CA ALA A 137 -7.64 9.34 6.31
C ALA A 137 -8.56 9.25 7.54
N ALA A 138 -8.00 9.08 8.74
CA ALA A 138 -8.75 9.01 9.99
C ALA A 138 -9.53 10.31 10.29
N SER A 139 -9.02 11.45 9.81
CA SER A 139 -9.62 12.76 10.09
C SER A 139 -10.25 13.42 8.84
N GLN A 140 -9.70 13.16 7.66
CA GLN A 140 -10.09 13.81 6.41
C GLN A 140 -10.95 12.92 5.50
N GLY A 141 -11.07 11.62 5.81
CA GLY A 141 -11.85 10.65 5.04
C GLY A 141 -10.98 9.75 4.16
N TRP A 142 -11.55 8.62 3.75
CA TRP A 142 -10.81 7.55 3.07
C TRP A 142 -10.42 7.95 1.65
N GLY A 143 -9.22 7.56 1.24
CA GLY A 143 -8.63 7.96 -0.03
C GLY A 143 -7.96 9.35 -0.02
N THR A 144 -7.97 10.05 1.12
CA THR A 144 -7.30 11.35 1.25
C THR A 144 -5.82 11.26 0.92
N MET A 145 -5.38 12.20 0.07
CA MET A 145 -3.99 12.51 -0.16
C MET A 145 -3.75 14.00 0.14
N THR A 146 -2.57 14.36 0.66
CA THR A 146 -2.26 15.73 1.06
C THR A 146 -1.00 16.26 0.35
N ASP A 147 -1.01 17.54 -0.03
CA ASP A 147 0.18 18.24 -0.55
C ASP A 147 1.39 18.05 0.36
N ALA A 148 1.18 18.14 1.68
CA ALA A 148 2.25 17.98 2.66
C ALA A 148 2.90 16.59 2.62
N ARG A 149 2.12 15.51 2.46
CA ARG A 149 2.67 14.14 2.37
C ARG A 149 3.31 13.87 1.01
N TRP A 150 2.79 14.45 -0.06
CA TRP A 150 3.45 14.42 -1.37
C TRP A 150 4.77 15.19 -1.39
N GLN A 151 4.84 16.33 -0.71
CA GLN A 151 6.10 17.06 -0.52
C GLN A 151 7.12 16.22 0.26
N LYS A 152 6.72 15.61 1.39
CA LYS A 152 7.58 14.68 2.14
C LYS A 152 8.07 13.52 1.27
N THR A 153 7.21 13.01 0.39
CA THR A 153 7.57 11.96 -0.59
C THR A 153 8.61 12.45 -1.58
N ARG A 154 8.43 13.64 -2.16
CA ARG A 154 9.44 14.28 -3.02
C ARG A 154 10.77 14.46 -2.29
N ASP A 155 10.75 15.02 -1.09
CA ASP A 155 11.97 15.32 -0.32
C ASP A 155 12.73 14.04 0.02
N PHE A 156 12.00 12.99 0.41
CA PHE A 156 12.54 11.67 0.64
C PHE A 156 13.21 11.10 -0.62
N MET A 157 12.55 11.13 -1.77
CA MET A 157 13.11 10.63 -3.03
C MET A 157 14.34 11.42 -3.48
N VAL A 158 14.33 12.75 -3.33
CA VAL A 158 15.49 13.61 -3.64
C VAL A 158 16.67 13.28 -2.73
N SER A 159 16.44 13.13 -1.41
CA SER A 159 17.49 12.78 -0.46
C SER A 159 18.13 11.43 -0.75
N ALA A 160 17.36 10.49 -1.31
CA ALA A 160 17.81 9.17 -1.72
C ALA A 160 18.42 9.14 -3.15
N GLY A 161 18.51 10.29 -3.84
CA GLY A 161 19.01 10.37 -5.21
C GLY A 161 18.11 9.72 -6.27
N LEU A 162 16.84 9.46 -5.93
CA LEU A 162 15.84 8.82 -6.80
C LEU A 162 15.03 9.80 -7.64
N LEU A 163 15.11 11.09 -7.31
CA LEU A 163 14.37 12.16 -7.97
C LEU A 163 15.26 13.39 -8.09
N ALA A 164 15.26 14.05 -9.24
CA ALA A 164 15.96 15.31 -9.39
C ALA A 164 15.27 16.41 -8.56
N ALA A 165 16.04 17.27 -7.89
CA ALA A 165 15.48 18.32 -7.06
C ALA A 165 14.57 19.29 -7.82
N ALA A 166 14.80 19.47 -9.12
CA ALA A 166 14.02 20.34 -10.01
C ALA A 166 12.74 19.69 -10.56
N THR A 167 12.44 18.42 -10.26
CA THR A 167 11.23 17.77 -10.77
C THR A 167 9.97 18.44 -10.23
N ASP A 168 9.04 18.77 -11.13
CA ASP A 168 7.71 19.25 -10.77
C ASP A 168 6.83 18.10 -10.25
N TRP A 169 6.99 17.81 -8.97
CA TRP A 169 6.29 16.72 -8.28
C TRP A 169 4.79 16.95 -8.14
N LYS A 170 4.29 18.19 -8.32
CA LYS A 170 2.86 18.48 -8.23
C LYS A 170 2.06 17.89 -9.38
N GLN A 171 2.71 17.54 -10.49
CA GLN A 171 2.08 16.81 -11.58
C GLN A 171 1.81 15.33 -11.26
N ALA A 172 2.33 14.81 -10.14
CA ALA A 172 2.21 13.39 -9.80
C ALA A 172 0.83 13.01 -9.22
N TYR A 173 -0.01 13.97 -8.83
CA TYR A 173 -1.29 13.69 -8.20
C TYR A 173 -2.33 14.79 -8.42
N THR A 174 -3.59 14.45 -8.18
CA THR A 174 -4.71 15.40 -8.06
C THR A 174 -5.54 15.01 -6.84
N THR A 175 -6.04 16.01 -6.12
CA THR A 175 -6.97 15.83 -4.99
C THR A 175 -8.42 16.19 -5.36
N GLU A 176 -8.68 16.56 -6.62
CA GLU A 176 -9.97 17.10 -7.07
C GLU A 176 -11.14 16.15 -6.78
N PHE A 177 -10.91 14.84 -6.93
CA PHE A 177 -11.95 13.84 -6.70
C PHE A 177 -12.18 13.58 -5.23
N VAL A 178 -11.14 13.62 -4.40
CA VAL A 178 -11.24 13.30 -2.98
C VAL A 178 -11.86 14.43 -2.18
N GLN A 179 -11.52 15.67 -2.51
CA GLN A 179 -12.15 16.86 -1.90
C GLN A 179 -13.67 16.92 -2.18
N ALA A 180 -14.11 16.35 -3.30
CA ALA A 180 -15.52 16.26 -3.67
C ALA A 180 -16.27 15.07 -3.03
N MET A 181 -15.57 14.24 -2.24
CA MET A 181 -16.13 13.08 -1.56
C MET A 181 -16.10 13.30 -0.04
N GLN A 182 -17.20 12.98 0.63
CA GLN A 182 -17.28 12.95 2.09
C GLN A 182 -17.44 11.52 2.58
N VAL A 183 -16.58 10.62 2.10
CA VAL A 183 -16.55 9.22 2.58
C VAL A 183 -15.75 9.18 3.87
N LYS A 184 -16.47 9.29 4.98
CA LYS A 184 -15.93 9.20 6.34
C LYS A 184 -16.02 7.74 6.83
N PRO A 185 -15.18 7.35 7.81
CA PRO A 185 -15.27 6.04 8.46
C PRO A 185 -16.68 5.74 8.99
#